data_AF-L9KQ65-F1
#
_entry.id   AF-L9KQ65-F1
#
_cell.length_a   1.000
_cell.length_b   1.000
_cell.length_c   1.000
_cell.angle_alpha   90.00
_cell.angle_beta   90.00
_cell.angle_gamma   90.00
#
_symmetry.space_group_name_H-M   'P 1'
#
loop_
_entity.id
_entity.type
_entity.pdbx_description
1 polymer ?
#
loop_
_entity_poly.entity_id
_entity_poly.type
_entity_poly.pdbx_seq_one_letter_code
_entity_poly.pdbx_strand_id
1 'polypeptide(L)'
;METQTGLFWFLLNWVQDIEKLLMMAGIDDCYTSARGCTATLGNFAKATFDATSKTYSYLTPDLWKETVFTKSPYQEFTDHLVKTHTRASVQRTQAPAVATT
;
A
#
# COMPACT_ATOMS: atom_id res chain seq x y z
N MET A 1 -22.09 6.41 -32.26
CA MET A 1 -22.79 5.72 -31.15
C MET A 1 -21.85 4.92 -30.25
N GLU A 2 -20.55 4.83 -30.55
CA GLU A 2 -19.56 4.09 -29.73
C GLU A 2 -19.05 4.85 -28.48
N THR A 3 -19.33 6.15 -28.36
CA THR A 3 -18.90 6.94 -27.19
C THR A 3 -19.73 6.68 -25.93
N GLN A 4 -20.99 6.26 -26.06
CA GLN A 4 -21.86 5.96 -24.92
C GLN A 4 -21.55 4.59 -24.29
N THR A 5 -21.18 3.61 -25.11
CA THR A 5 -20.80 2.27 -24.62
C THR A 5 -19.44 2.30 -23.92
N GLY A 6 -18.46 3.03 -24.44
CA GLY A 6 -17.14 3.18 -23.81
C GLY A 6 -17.20 3.86 -22.44
N LEU A 7 -18.02 4.90 -22.29
CA LEU A 7 -18.22 5.58 -21.01
C LEU A 7 -18.97 4.72 -19.99
N PHE A 8 -19.95 3.92 -20.42
CA PHE A 8 -20.67 3.00 -19.56
C PHE A 8 -19.75 1.89 -19.02
N TRP A 9 -18.95 1.26 -19.89
CA TRP A 9 -17.95 0.27 -19.48
C TRP A 9 -16.84 0.89 -18.61
N PHE A 10 -16.44 2.13 -18.88
CA PHE A 10 -15.47 2.85 -18.08
C PHE A 10 -16.02 3.15 -16.67
N LEU A 11 -17.25 3.65 -16.55
CA LEU A 11 -17.90 3.88 -15.26
C LEU A 11 -18.05 2.59 -14.45
N LEU A 12 -18.41 1.48 -15.09
CA LEU A 12 -18.55 0.17 -14.43
C LEU A 12 -17.21 -0.33 -13.87
N ASN A 13 -16.12 -0.25 -14.65
CA ASN A 13 -14.79 -0.64 -14.17
C ASN A 13 -14.27 0.34 -13.10
N TRP A 14 -14.50 1.64 -13.29
CA TRP A 14 -14.12 2.70 -12.36
C TRP A 14 -14.73 2.51 -10.97
N VAL A 15 -16.04 2.22 -10.89
CA VAL A 15 -16.71 1.90 -9.61
C VAL A 15 -16.07 0.66 -8.98
N GLN A 16 -15.86 -0.40 -9.77
CA GLN A 16 -15.33 -1.68 -9.27
C GLN A 16 -13.90 -1.60 -8.72
N ASP A 17 -13.05 -0.73 -9.28
CA ASP A 17 -11.64 -0.62 -8.87
C ASP A 17 -11.45 0.21 -7.60
N ILE A 18 -12.21 1.30 -7.41
CA ILE A 18 -12.21 2.06 -6.15
C ILE A 18 -12.72 1.20 -5.02
N GLU A 19 -13.87 0.56 -5.20
CA GLU A 19 -14.54 -0.16 -4.12
C GLU A 19 -13.62 -1.24 -3.54
N LYS A 20 -12.91 -1.99 -4.39
CA LYS A 20 -11.92 -2.98 -3.94
C LYS A 20 -10.78 -2.36 -3.14
N LEU A 21 -10.22 -1.23 -3.59
CA LEU A 21 -9.14 -0.54 -2.87
C LEU A 21 -9.61 0.00 -1.52
N LEU A 22 -10.80 0.57 -1.45
CA LEU A 22 -11.38 1.12 -0.22
C LEU A 22 -11.76 0.01 0.77
N MET A 23 -12.31 -1.11 0.29
CA MET A 23 -12.56 -2.29 1.13
C MET A 23 -11.27 -2.86 1.72
N MET A 24 -10.18 -2.93 0.93
CA MET A 24 -8.87 -3.35 1.45
C MET A 24 -8.29 -2.36 2.47
N ALA A 25 -8.61 -1.08 2.34
CA ALA A 25 -8.22 -0.05 3.30
C ALA A 25 -9.12 -0.01 4.56
N GLY A 26 -10.24 -0.74 4.56
CA GLY A 26 -11.20 -0.76 5.67
C GLY A 26 -12.09 0.49 5.77
N ILE A 27 -12.38 1.15 4.64
CA ILE A 27 -13.24 2.34 4.59
C ILE A 27 -14.66 1.90 4.20
N ASP A 28 -15.63 2.07 5.12
CA ASP A 28 -17.02 1.63 4.92
C ASP A 28 -17.79 2.52 3.95
N ASP A 29 -17.74 3.85 4.14
CA ASP A 29 -18.47 4.83 3.34
C ASP A 29 -17.57 6.01 2.94
N CYS A 30 -17.47 6.29 1.64
CA CYS A 30 -16.68 7.40 1.11
C CYS A 30 -17.26 7.95 -0.19
N TYR A 31 -17.40 9.28 -0.28
CA TYR A 31 -17.72 9.95 -1.53
C TYR A 31 -16.48 10.07 -2.41
N THR A 32 -16.55 9.52 -3.62
CA THR A 32 -15.44 9.55 -4.57
C THR A 32 -15.80 10.38 -5.79
N SER A 33 -14.85 11.19 -6.23
CA SER A 33 -14.94 11.90 -7.51
C SER A 33 -13.58 11.84 -8.17
N ALA A 34 -13.56 11.55 -9.47
CA ALA A 34 -12.33 11.49 -10.24
C ALA A 34 -12.39 12.52 -11.36
N ARG A 35 -11.34 13.33 -11.49
CA ARG A 35 -11.19 14.34 -12.53
C ARG A 35 -9.84 14.16 -13.21
N GLY A 36 -9.77 14.38 -14.52
CA GLY A 36 -8.56 14.22 -15.33
C GLY A 36 -8.56 12.96 -16.20
N CYS A 37 -7.37 12.53 -16.66
CA CYS A 37 -7.22 11.32 -17.49
C CYS A 37 -7.31 10.05 -16.64
N THR A 38 -8.53 9.74 -16.21
CA THR A 38 -8.87 8.54 -15.44
C THR A 38 -9.05 7.32 -16.34
N ALA A 39 -8.98 7.49 -17.67
CA ALA A 39 -9.21 6.46 -18.69
C ALA A 39 -8.32 5.21 -18.57
N THR A 40 -7.24 5.27 -17.76
CA THR A 40 -6.35 4.13 -17.52
C THR A 40 -6.44 3.68 -16.07
N LEU A 41 -6.58 2.36 -15.89
CA LEU A 41 -6.63 1.69 -14.59
C LEU A 41 -5.47 2.10 -13.66
N GLY A 42 -4.25 2.16 -14.20
CA GLY A 42 -3.04 2.44 -13.41
C GLY A 42 -2.99 3.85 -12.84
N ASN A 43 -3.34 4.88 -13.62
CA ASN A 43 -3.38 6.26 -13.13
C ASN A 43 -4.40 6.42 -12.02
N PHE A 44 -5.52 5.73 -12.17
CA PHE A 44 -6.63 5.80 -11.24
C PHE A 44 -6.33 5.11 -9.91
N ALA A 45 -5.85 3.87 -9.94
CA ALA A 45 -5.43 3.15 -8.74
C ALA A 45 -4.35 3.93 -7.96
N LYS A 46 -3.39 4.52 -8.68
CA LYS A 46 -2.36 5.37 -8.08
C LYS A 46 -2.94 6.62 -7.43
N ALA A 47 -3.89 7.29 -8.08
CA ALA A 47 -4.54 8.49 -7.54
C ALA A 47 -5.32 8.18 -6.25
N THR A 48 -6.04 7.05 -6.21
CA THR A 48 -6.77 6.60 -5.02
C THR A 48 -5.81 6.25 -3.89
N PHE A 49 -4.71 5.53 -4.17
CA PHE A 49 -3.69 5.22 -3.16
C PHE A 49 -3.04 6.49 -2.59
N ASP A 50 -2.72 7.46 -3.44
CA ASP A 50 -2.15 8.75 -3.03
C ASP A 50 -3.16 9.59 -2.23
N ALA A 51 -4.46 9.50 -2.51
CA ALA A 51 -5.49 10.13 -1.68
C ALA A 51 -5.55 9.48 -0.29
N THR A 52 -5.53 8.15 -0.21
CA THR A 52 -5.52 7.41 1.07
C THR A 52 -4.25 7.63 1.87
N SER A 53 -3.07 7.74 1.24
CA SER A 53 -1.84 8.03 1.99
C SER A 53 -1.84 9.44 2.58
N LYS A 54 -2.43 10.41 1.86
CA LYS A 54 -2.56 11.80 2.33
C LYS A 54 -3.52 11.95 3.50
N THR A 55 -4.44 11.01 3.77
CA THR A 55 -5.30 11.11 4.95
C THR A 55 -4.49 11.13 6.25
N TYR A 56 -3.41 10.35 6.32
CA TYR A 56 -2.45 10.40 7.44
C TYR A 56 -1.59 11.67 7.46
N SER A 57 -1.46 12.36 6.32
CA SER A 57 -0.76 13.65 6.22
C SER A 57 -1.64 14.84 6.61
N TYR A 58 -2.97 14.66 6.63
CA TYR A 58 -3.89 15.69 7.09
C TYR A 58 -3.85 15.79 8.61
N LEU A 59 -3.59 17.00 9.11
CA LEU A 59 -3.55 17.27 10.54
C LEU A 59 -4.89 17.80 11.03
N THR A 60 -5.66 16.93 11.65
CA THR A 60 -6.91 17.27 12.33
C THR A 60 -6.63 17.75 13.78
N PRO A 61 -7.51 18.57 14.38
CA PRO A 61 -7.26 19.19 15.69
C PRO A 61 -7.10 18.22 16.86
N ASP A 62 -7.54 16.98 16.71
CA ASP A 62 -7.31 15.87 17.64
C ASP A 62 -5.85 15.39 17.64
N LEU A 63 -5.13 15.55 16.53
CA LEU A 63 -3.71 15.16 16.37
C LEU A 63 -2.74 16.31 16.69
N TRP A 64 -3.21 17.47 17.15
CA TRP A 64 -2.33 18.62 17.49
C TRP A 64 -1.50 18.43 18.76
N LYS A 65 -1.83 17.44 19.58
CA LYS A 65 -1.05 17.11 20.77
C LYS A 65 0.32 16.59 20.36
N GLU A 66 1.36 17.00 21.08
CA GLU A 66 2.73 16.57 20.80
C GLU A 66 2.85 15.04 20.85
N THR A 67 3.41 14.46 19.80
CA THR A 67 3.69 13.03 19.73
C THR A 67 4.93 12.73 20.56
N VAL A 68 4.81 11.85 21.56
CA VAL A 68 5.98 11.33 22.28
C VAL A 68 6.72 10.35 21.39
N PHE A 69 7.92 10.72 20.93
CA PHE A 69 8.75 9.82 20.14
C PHE A 69 9.34 8.73 21.04
N THR A 70 8.93 7.48 20.82
CA THR A 70 9.56 6.31 21.44
C THR A 70 10.82 5.94 20.66
N LYS A 71 11.71 5.15 21.27
CA LYS A 71 12.85 4.55 20.54
C LYS A 71 12.33 3.74 19.36
N SER A 72 13.09 3.73 18.27
CA SER A 72 12.69 2.93 17.11
C SER A 72 12.71 1.44 17.46
N PRO A 73 11.79 0.62 16.90
CA PRO A 73 11.77 -0.82 17.18
C PRO A 73 13.10 -1.52 16.87
N TYR A 74 13.83 -1.04 15.87
CA TYR A 74 15.17 -1.53 15.54
C TYR A 74 16.19 -1.32 16.67
N GLN A 75 16.06 -0.20 17.40
CA GLN A 75 16.92 0.11 18.53
C GLN A 75 16.51 -0.67 19.78
N GLU A 76 15.22 -0.89 20.00
CA GLU A 76 14.70 -1.61 21.17
C GLU A 76 14.95 -3.13 21.09
N PHE A 77 14.80 -3.73 19.91
CA PHE A 77 14.92 -5.18 19.72
C PHE A 77 16.27 -5.62 19.11
N THR A 78 17.29 -4.76 19.16
CA THR A 78 18.58 -5.00 18.50
C THR A 78 19.19 -6.37 18.84
N ASP A 79 19.17 -6.77 20.12
CA ASP A 79 19.71 -8.04 20.60
C ASP A 79 18.97 -9.26 19.99
N HIS A 80 17.66 -9.13 19.79
CA HIS A 80 16.83 -10.17 19.18
C HIS A 80 17.04 -10.27 17.67
N LEU A 81 17.15 -9.13 16.98
CA LEU A 81 17.37 -9.09 15.53
C LEU A 81 18.74 -9.65 15.14
N VAL A 82 19.81 -9.32 15.89
CA VAL A 82 21.17 -9.82 15.63
C VAL A 82 21.22 -11.35 15.66
N LYS A 83 20.55 -11.97 16.63
CA LYS A 83 20.51 -13.43 16.80
C LYS A 83 19.77 -14.14 15.65
N THR A 84 18.76 -13.49 15.07
CA THR A 84 17.92 -14.07 14.01
C THR A 84 18.51 -13.85 12.62
N HIS A 85 19.03 -12.64 12.36
CA HIS A 85 19.63 -12.27 11.08
C HIS A 85 20.88 -13.09 10.75
N THR A 86 21.72 -13.38 11.75
CA THR A 86 22.95 -14.15 11.59
C THR A 86 22.68 -15.63 11.21
N ARG A 87 21.58 -16.23 11.67
CA ARG A 87 21.25 -17.63 11.33
C ARG A 87 20.70 -17.78 9.92
N ALA A 88 19.91 -16.80 9.46
CA ALA A 88 19.36 -16.78 8.11
C ALA A 88 20.45 -16.60 7.02
N SER A 89 21.50 -15.82 7.30
CA SER A 89 22.62 -15.66 6.36
C SER A 89 23.50 -16.90 6.27
N VAL A 90 23.75 -17.59 7.39
CA VAL A 90 24.61 -18.80 7.43
C VAL A 90 23.99 -19.98 6.67
N GLN A 91 22.67 -20.15 6.69
CA GLN A 91 21.99 -21.21 5.94
C GLN A 91 22.03 -21.01 4.42
N ARG A 92 22.17 -19.76 3.94
CA ARG A 92 22.21 -19.48 2.48
C ARG A 92 23.56 -19.82 1.84
N THR A 93 24.63 -19.98 2.61
CA THR A 93 25.99 -20.24 2.07
C THR A 93 26.36 -21.73 1.98
N GLN A 94 25.56 -22.65 2.55
CA GLN A 94 25.77 -24.10 2.39
C GLN A 94 24.74 -24.71 1.44
N ALA A 95 24.91 -24.49 0.14
CA ALA A 95 24.50 -25.49 -0.84
C ALA A 95 25.69 -26.45 -1.03
N PRO A 96 25.61 -27.73 -0.61
CA PRO A 96 26.69 -28.67 -0.88
C PRO A 96 26.75 -28.91 -2.40
N ALA A 97 27.89 -28.57 -3.00
CA ALA A 97 28.21 -28.98 -4.36
C ALA A 97 28.27 -30.52 -4.40
N VAL A 98 27.20 -31.15 -4.85
CA VAL A 98 27.15 -32.59 -5.13
C VAL A 98 28.04 -32.84 -6.36
N ALA A 99 29.20 -33.44 -6.13
CA ALA A 99 30.08 -33.92 -7.20
C ALA A 99 29.38 -35.06 -7.96
N THR A 100 29.17 -34.87 -9.26
CA THR A 100 28.77 -35.91 -10.19
C THR A 100 29.97 -36.82 -10.45
N THR A 101 29.82 -38.11 -10.19
CA THR A 101 30.66 -39.21 -10.71
C THR A 101 29.75 -40.15 -11.46
#